data_AF-A0A1E7N1H4-F1
#
_entry.id   AF-A0A1E7N1H4-F1
#
_cell.length_a   1.000
_cell.length_b   1.000
_cell.length_c   1.000
_cell.angle_alpha   90.00
_cell.angle_beta   90.00
_cell.angle_gamma   90.00
#
_symmetry.space_group_name_H-M   'P 1'
#
loop_
_entity.id
_entity.type
_entity.pdbx_description
1 polymer ?
#
loop_
_entity_poly.entity_id
_entity_poly.type
_entity_poly.pdbx_seq_one_letter_code
_entity_poly.pdbx_strand_id
1 'polypeptide(L)'
;MTMSNDVSRAADKLAKLRAQADRLAGPMADAEAALVAAEEAEQARRAERAAEYDRTFLTTWTAQAAERSDRANELHAEFIELLSAEPWFQAYVAHRAERYKREKILTAAQNAQAHLGEARTLPEQRWYDLRIIEDITSAVDNAAAALGVAYAEELDAQRNAYIEAAD
;
A
#
# COMPACT_ATOMS: atom_id res chain seq x y z
N MET A 1 -25.51 -57.29 -55.04
CA MET A 1 -24.31 -57.73 -54.28
C MET A 1 -23.37 -56.55 -53.91
N THR A 2 -23.87 -55.32 -53.77
CA THR A 2 -23.07 -54.10 -53.53
C THR A 2 -22.97 -53.71 -52.04
N MET A 3 -23.98 -54.01 -51.22
CA MET A 3 -23.97 -53.68 -49.78
C MET A 3 -22.83 -54.33 -48.98
N SER A 4 -22.34 -55.50 -49.38
CA SER A 4 -21.26 -56.19 -48.68
C SER A 4 -19.89 -55.51 -48.87
N ASN A 5 -19.68 -54.82 -50.00
CA ASN A 5 -18.42 -54.11 -50.28
C ASN A 5 -18.33 -52.77 -49.54
N ASP A 6 -19.45 -52.06 -49.42
CA ASP A 6 -19.50 -50.78 -48.72
C ASP A 6 -19.34 -50.96 -47.20
N VAL A 7 -19.92 -52.03 -46.63
CA VAL A 7 -19.74 -52.39 -45.22
C VAL A 7 -18.28 -52.80 -44.93
N SER A 8 -17.64 -53.55 -45.83
CA SER A 8 -16.22 -53.89 -45.72
C SER A 8 -15.31 -52.64 -45.78
N ARG A 9 -15.55 -51.71 -46.71
CA ARG A 9 -14.81 -50.45 -46.79
C ARG A 9 -14.99 -49.56 -45.56
N ALA A 10 -16.21 -49.52 -45.01
CA ALA A 10 -16.50 -48.77 -43.80
C ALA A 10 -15.78 -49.37 -42.59
N ALA A 11 -15.73 -50.70 -42.48
CA ALA A 11 -14.97 -51.40 -41.44
C ALA A 11 -13.46 -51.12 -41.53
N ASP A 12 -12.89 -51.13 -42.74
CA ASP A 12 -11.47 -50.83 -42.95
C ASP A 12 -11.13 -49.37 -42.61
N LYS A 13 -12.02 -48.42 -42.93
CA LYS A 13 -11.84 -47.02 -42.51
C LYS A 13 -11.93 -46.86 -40.99
N LEU A 14 -12.88 -47.52 -40.34
CA LEU A 14 -13.01 -47.50 -38.88
C LEU A 14 -11.77 -48.10 -38.20
N ALA A 15 -11.24 -49.22 -38.71
CA ALA A 15 -10.02 -49.85 -38.21
C ALA A 15 -8.79 -48.92 -38.37
N LYS A 16 -8.67 -48.24 -39.51
CA LYS A 16 -7.60 -47.23 -39.71
C LYS A 16 -7.73 -46.04 -38.77
N LEU A 17 -8.95 -45.54 -38.54
CA LEU A 17 -9.20 -44.43 -37.60
C LEU A 17 -8.90 -44.85 -36.15
N ARG A 18 -9.25 -46.07 -35.75
CA ARG A 18 -8.88 -46.63 -34.43
C ARG A 18 -7.36 -46.74 -34.29
N ALA A 19 -6.67 -47.30 -35.29
CA ALA A 19 -5.22 -47.39 -35.27
C ALA A 19 -4.53 -46.02 -35.24
N GLN A 20 -5.11 -44.99 -35.88
CA GLN A 20 -4.61 -43.62 -35.78
C GLN A 20 -4.87 -43.00 -34.40
N ALA A 21 -6.04 -43.24 -33.81
CA ALA A 21 -6.36 -42.79 -32.45
C ALA A 21 -5.44 -43.44 -31.41
N ASP A 22 -5.25 -44.76 -31.49
CA ASP A 22 -4.37 -45.51 -30.60
C ASP A 22 -2.90 -45.06 -30.75
N ARG A 23 -2.47 -44.75 -31.97
CA ARG A 23 -1.12 -44.23 -32.26
C ARG A 23 -0.88 -42.85 -31.63
N LEU A 24 -1.91 -42.01 -31.50
CA LEU A 24 -1.81 -40.67 -30.92
C LEU A 24 -2.06 -40.66 -29.41
N ALA A 25 -2.79 -41.64 -28.86
CA ALA A 25 -3.12 -41.72 -27.44
C ALA A 25 -1.88 -41.81 -26.54
N GLY A 26 -0.89 -42.63 -26.91
CA GLY A 26 0.38 -42.73 -26.16
C GLY A 26 1.17 -41.42 -26.13
N PRO A 27 1.51 -40.83 -27.30
CA PRO A 27 2.18 -39.52 -27.37
C PRO A 27 1.43 -38.38 -26.68
N MET A 28 0.09 -38.40 -26.67
CA MET A 28 -0.70 -37.41 -25.94
C MET A 28 -0.57 -37.59 -24.42
N ALA A 29 -0.65 -38.82 -23.93
CA ALA A 29 -0.42 -39.12 -22.51
C ALA A 29 1.00 -38.75 -22.06
N ASP A 30 2.02 -39.03 -22.90
CA ASP A 30 3.40 -38.64 -22.64
C ASP A 30 3.57 -37.10 -22.62
N ALA A 31 2.91 -36.39 -23.54
CA ALA A 31 2.94 -34.93 -23.58
C ALA A 31 2.21 -34.28 -22.39
N GLU A 32 1.08 -34.85 -21.96
CA GLU A 32 0.36 -34.43 -20.75
C GLU A 32 1.22 -34.65 -19.50
N ALA A 33 1.87 -35.82 -19.37
CA ALA A 33 2.79 -36.09 -18.27
C ALA A 33 4.00 -35.13 -18.26
N ALA A 34 4.55 -34.82 -19.43
CA ALA A 34 5.65 -33.86 -19.56
C ALA A 34 5.22 -32.42 -19.21
N LEU A 35 3.99 -32.02 -19.58
CA LEU A 35 3.43 -30.72 -19.20
C LEU A 35 3.25 -30.62 -17.68
N VAL A 36 2.65 -31.63 -17.05
CA VAL A 36 2.47 -31.67 -15.59
C VAL A 36 3.83 -31.58 -14.88
N ALA A 37 4.82 -32.36 -15.32
CA ALA A 37 6.16 -32.31 -14.74
C ALA A 37 6.83 -30.93 -14.92
N ALA A 38 6.60 -30.26 -16.05
CA ALA A 38 7.12 -28.92 -16.31
C ALA A 38 6.43 -27.86 -15.43
N GLU A 39 5.11 -27.97 -15.25
CA GLU A 39 4.33 -27.09 -14.36
C GLU A 39 4.76 -27.25 -12.90
N GLU A 40 4.95 -28.48 -12.42
CA GLU A 40 5.45 -28.77 -11.07
C GLU A 40 6.87 -28.21 -10.87
N ALA A 41 7.76 -28.39 -11.85
CA ALA A 41 9.12 -27.86 -11.79
C ALA A 41 9.14 -26.32 -11.75
N GLU A 42 8.26 -25.66 -12.52
CA GLU A 42 8.16 -24.20 -12.49
C GLU A 42 7.55 -23.69 -11.18
N GLN A 43 6.56 -24.37 -10.62
CA GLN A 43 6.03 -24.05 -9.30
C GLN A 43 7.10 -24.14 -8.22
N ALA A 44 7.95 -25.18 -8.27
CA ALA A 44 9.08 -25.32 -7.36
C ALA A 44 10.08 -24.15 -7.48
N ARG A 45 10.46 -23.77 -8.71
CA ARG A 45 11.34 -22.62 -8.94
C ARG A 45 10.75 -21.30 -8.43
N ARG A 46 9.46 -21.08 -8.66
CA ARG A 46 8.74 -19.89 -8.12
C ARG A 46 8.75 -19.88 -6.59
N ALA A 47 8.56 -21.03 -5.95
CA ALA A 47 8.61 -21.14 -4.49
C ALA A 47 10.01 -20.83 -3.94
N GLU A 48 11.06 -21.28 -4.63
CA GLU A 48 12.44 -20.96 -4.27
C GLU A 48 12.74 -19.46 -4.40
N ARG A 49 12.35 -18.84 -5.52
CA ARG A 49 12.46 -17.38 -5.72
C ARG A 49 11.69 -16.59 -4.66
N ALA A 50 10.48 -17.03 -4.32
CA ALA A 50 9.69 -16.41 -3.25
C ALA A 50 10.43 -16.45 -1.90
N ALA A 51 10.97 -17.62 -1.54
CA ALA A 51 11.73 -17.78 -0.30
C ALA A 51 13.04 -16.98 -0.28
N GLU A 52 13.67 -16.77 -1.44
CA GLU A 52 14.85 -15.91 -1.58
C GLU A 52 14.50 -14.43 -1.42
N TYR A 53 13.44 -13.98 -2.08
CA TYR A 53 12.94 -12.61 -1.92
C TYR A 53 12.61 -12.34 -0.45
N ASP A 54 11.85 -13.22 0.19
CA ASP A 54 11.41 -13.03 1.58
C ASP A 54 12.63 -12.99 2.54
N ARG A 55 13.65 -13.82 2.31
CA ARG A 55 14.92 -13.74 3.07
C ARG A 55 15.64 -12.42 2.85
N THR A 56 15.72 -11.95 1.61
CA THR A 56 16.39 -10.68 1.27
C THR A 56 15.62 -9.47 1.80
N PHE A 57 14.30 -9.52 1.78
CA PHE A 57 13.46 -8.50 2.37
C PHE A 57 13.66 -8.44 3.89
N LEU A 58 13.70 -9.59 4.56
CA LEU A 58 13.96 -9.68 6.00
C LEU A 58 15.33 -9.14 6.42
N THR A 59 16.34 -9.14 5.56
CA THR A 59 17.64 -8.55 5.87
C THR A 59 17.71 -7.06 5.58
N THR A 60 16.81 -6.52 4.76
CA THR A 60 16.87 -5.12 4.29
C THR A 60 15.72 -4.23 4.79
N TRP A 61 14.65 -4.79 5.35
CA TRP A 61 13.44 -4.03 5.74
C TRP A 61 13.72 -2.89 6.72
N THR A 62 14.67 -3.06 7.64
CA THR A 62 15.01 -2.02 8.64
C THR A 62 15.61 -0.80 7.97
N ALA A 63 16.50 -1.00 6.99
CA ALA A 63 17.11 0.08 6.23
C ALA A 63 16.06 0.80 5.37
N GLN A 64 15.19 0.04 4.69
CA GLN A 64 14.09 0.61 3.90
C GLN A 64 13.13 1.42 4.78
N ALA A 65 12.75 0.89 5.95
CA ALA A 65 11.87 1.59 6.89
C ALA A 65 12.53 2.85 7.47
N ALA A 66 13.83 2.80 7.76
CA ALA A 66 14.60 3.97 8.20
C ALA A 66 14.62 5.06 7.11
N GLU A 67 14.90 4.70 5.87
CA GLU A 67 14.88 5.63 4.73
C GLU A 67 13.51 6.32 4.57
N ARG A 68 12.41 5.55 4.67
CA ARG A 68 11.07 6.13 4.63
C ARG A 68 10.79 7.06 5.82
N SER A 69 11.32 6.74 7.00
CA SER A 69 11.17 7.57 8.19
C SER A 69 11.95 8.88 8.08
N ASP A 70 13.18 8.82 7.58
CA ASP A 70 14.02 10.00 7.32
C ASP A 70 13.36 10.90 6.27
N ARG A 71 12.87 10.32 5.17
CA ARG A 71 12.15 11.07 4.15
C ARG A 71 10.86 11.71 4.68
N ALA A 72 10.14 11.02 5.57
CA ALA A 72 8.95 11.59 6.21
C ALA A 72 9.30 12.81 7.08
N ASN A 73 10.42 12.76 7.80
CA ASN A 73 10.90 13.91 8.59
C ASN A 73 11.27 15.09 7.71
N GLU A 74 11.93 14.86 6.57
CA GLU A 74 12.25 15.90 5.59
C GLU A 74 10.98 16.55 5.01
N LEU A 75 10.02 15.74 4.57
CA LEU A 75 8.74 16.21 4.03
C LEU A 75 7.94 16.98 5.07
N HIS A 76 8.00 16.57 6.34
CA HIS A 76 7.37 17.31 7.42
C HIS A 76 8.01 18.68 7.60
N ALA A 77 9.35 18.77 7.60
CA ALA A 77 10.04 20.05 7.67
C ALA A 77 9.66 20.97 6.50
N GLU A 78 9.67 20.45 5.27
CA GLU A 78 9.24 21.17 4.06
C GLU A 78 7.78 21.65 4.17
N PHE A 79 6.87 20.79 4.64
CA PHE A 79 5.47 21.16 4.87
C PHE A 79 5.33 22.32 5.86
N ILE A 80 6.06 22.31 6.97
CA ILE A 80 6.02 23.39 7.96
C ILE A 80 6.54 24.71 7.35
N GLU A 81 7.61 24.65 6.56
CA GLU A 81 8.12 25.83 5.85
C GLU A 81 7.06 26.40 4.90
N LEU A 82 6.47 25.56 4.04
CA LEU A 82 5.41 25.95 3.10
C LEU A 82 4.19 26.51 3.84
N LEU A 83 3.70 25.81 4.86
CA LEU A 83 2.56 26.25 5.66
C LEU A 83 2.84 27.60 6.33
N SER A 84 4.07 27.83 6.82
CA SER A 84 4.45 29.10 7.44
C SER A 84 4.48 30.26 6.45
N ALA A 85 4.69 29.98 5.16
CA ALA A 85 4.65 30.97 4.09
C ALA A 85 3.22 31.34 3.65
N GLU A 86 2.23 30.51 3.98
CA GLU A 86 0.84 30.72 3.58
C GLU A 86 0.20 31.95 4.26
N PRO A 87 -0.33 32.94 3.50
CA PRO A 87 -0.88 34.16 4.07
C PRO A 87 -2.04 33.93 5.05
N TRP A 88 -2.91 32.95 4.77
CA TRP A 88 -4.04 32.63 5.64
C TRP A 88 -3.56 32.06 6.98
N PHE A 89 -2.49 31.25 6.96
CA PHE A 89 -1.92 30.65 8.16
C PHE A 89 -1.22 31.71 9.00
N GLN A 90 -0.45 32.61 8.38
CA GLN A 90 0.15 33.75 9.06
C GLN A 90 -0.89 34.65 9.74
N ALA A 91 -1.99 34.97 9.05
CA ALA A 91 -3.09 35.74 9.62
C ALA A 91 -3.74 35.02 10.82
N TYR A 92 -3.93 33.70 10.72
CA TYR A 92 -4.47 32.90 11.82
C TYR A 92 -3.52 32.85 13.03
N VAL A 93 -2.21 32.67 12.79
CA VAL A 93 -1.17 32.73 13.83
C VAL A 93 -1.16 34.11 14.51
N ALA A 94 -1.25 35.20 13.75
CA ALA A 94 -1.33 36.55 14.31
C ALA A 94 -2.57 36.73 15.21
N HIS A 95 -3.74 36.29 14.76
CA HIS A 95 -4.96 36.28 15.58
C HIS A 95 -4.80 35.44 16.86
N ARG A 96 -4.23 34.24 16.77
CA ARG A 96 -3.94 33.39 17.93
C ARG A 96 -2.96 34.06 18.88
N ALA A 97 -1.92 34.72 18.36
CA ALA A 97 -0.94 35.45 19.15
C ALA A 97 -1.58 36.57 19.97
N GLU A 98 -2.51 37.34 19.40
CA GLU A 98 -3.24 38.37 20.15
C GLU A 98 -4.05 37.79 21.31
N ARG A 99 -4.66 36.62 21.12
CA ARG A 99 -5.36 35.93 22.20
C ARG A 99 -4.40 35.45 23.30
N TYR A 100 -3.19 34.99 22.95
CA TYR A 100 -2.15 34.64 23.93
C TYR A 100 -1.65 35.88 24.68
N LYS A 101 -1.45 37.00 23.99
CA LYS A 101 -1.09 38.27 24.64
C LYS A 101 -2.15 38.68 25.66
N ARG A 102 -3.44 38.60 25.29
CA ARG A 102 -4.56 38.84 26.21
C ARG A 102 -4.50 37.94 27.44
N GLU A 103 -4.21 36.64 27.27
CA GLU A 103 -4.05 35.72 28.39
C GLU A 103 -2.96 36.19 29.35
N LYS A 104 -1.77 36.53 28.82
CA LYS A 104 -0.66 37.03 29.65
C LYS A 104 -1.00 38.32 30.38
N ILE A 105 -1.75 39.22 29.76
CA ILE A 105 -2.24 40.44 30.41
C ILE A 105 -3.18 40.08 31.58
N LEU A 106 -4.14 39.18 31.37
CA LEU A 106 -5.07 38.77 32.42
C LEU A 106 -4.35 38.08 33.58
N THR A 107 -3.40 37.19 33.29
CA THR A 107 -2.57 36.54 34.31
C THR A 107 -1.75 37.57 35.09
N ALA A 108 -1.12 38.52 34.40
CA ALA A 108 -0.35 39.58 35.06
C ALA A 108 -1.24 40.43 35.99
N ALA A 109 -2.45 40.77 35.54
CA ALA A 109 -3.40 41.54 36.32
C ALA A 109 -3.94 40.74 37.53
N GLN A 110 -4.19 39.43 37.39
CA GLN A 110 -4.55 38.55 38.51
C GLN A 110 -3.43 38.46 39.56
N ASN A 111 -2.18 38.40 39.11
CA ASN A 111 -1.02 38.41 40.00
C ASN A 111 -0.90 39.75 40.73
N ALA A 112 -1.15 40.87 40.04
CA ALA A 112 -1.17 42.18 40.67
C ALA A 112 -2.25 42.29 41.76
N GLN A 113 -3.48 41.83 41.48
CA GLN A 113 -4.54 41.76 42.49
C GLN A 113 -4.10 40.94 43.70
N ALA A 114 -3.47 39.79 43.48
CA ALA A 114 -2.98 38.95 44.55
C ALA A 114 -1.89 39.63 45.40
N HIS A 115 -0.93 40.32 44.77
CA HIS A 115 0.14 41.03 45.48
C HIS A 115 -0.37 42.21 46.31
N LEU A 116 -1.43 42.88 45.84
CA LEU A 116 -2.06 43.99 46.55
C LEU A 116 -3.07 43.54 47.61
N GLY A 117 -3.35 42.23 47.73
CA GLY A 117 -4.37 41.69 48.64
C GLY A 117 -5.81 41.96 48.19
N GLU A 118 -6.02 42.29 46.91
CA GLU A 118 -7.33 42.54 46.34
C GLU A 118 -8.05 41.22 45.97
N ALA A 119 -9.38 41.26 45.95
CA ALA A 119 -10.18 40.11 45.51
C ALA A 119 -9.95 39.83 44.01
N ARG A 120 -9.74 38.55 43.65
CA ARG A 120 -9.59 38.13 42.25
C ARG A 120 -10.93 38.21 41.52
N THR A 121 -11.06 39.20 40.64
CA THR A 121 -12.30 39.48 39.89
C THR A 121 -12.13 39.31 38.38
N LEU A 122 -10.92 39.03 37.91
CA LEU A 122 -10.61 38.93 36.49
C LEU A 122 -11.03 37.58 35.90
N PRO A 123 -11.60 37.56 34.68
CA PRO A 123 -12.16 36.37 34.06
C PRO A 123 -11.07 35.34 33.69
N GLU A 124 -11.41 34.05 33.82
CA GLU A 124 -10.59 32.96 33.28
C GLU A 124 -10.72 32.88 31.76
N GLN A 125 -9.59 32.68 31.09
CA GLN A 125 -9.57 32.52 29.64
C GLN A 125 -9.94 31.08 29.26
N ARG A 126 -11.02 30.93 28.48
CA ARG A 126 -11.42 29.65 27.90
C ARG A 126 -11.20 29.67 26.39
N TRP A 127 -10.60 28.61 25.88
CA TRP A 127 -10.31 28.43 24.47
C TRP A 127 -11.27 27.40 23.91
N TYR A 128 -12.32 27.87 23.25
CA TYR A 128 -13.17 27.01 22.42
C TYR A 128 -12.87 27.32 20.96
N ASP A 129 -12.91 26.26 20.16
CA ASP A 129 -12.86 26.20 18.69
C ASP A 129 -11.51 25.79 18.07
N LEU A 130 -11.42 24.51 17.69
CA LEU A 130 -10.37 23.90 16.87
C LEU A 130 -10.95 23.12 15.67
N ARG A 131 -12.25 23.27 15.35
CA ARG A 131 -12.95 22.44 14.34
C ARG A 131 -12.28 22.47 12.97
N ILE A 132 -11.75 23.62 12.54
CA ILE A 132 -11.00 23.73 11.28
C ILE A 132 -9.75 22.83 11.24
N ILE A 133 -9.08 22.64 12.38
CA ILE A 133 -7.89 21.79 12.48
C ILE A 133 -8.30 20.32 12.45
N GLU A 134 -9.44 19.97 13.06
CA GLU A 134 -10.00 18.62 13.04
C GLU A 134 -10.36 18.19 11.60
N ASP A 135 -10.99 19.08 10.82
CA ASP A 135 -11.35 18.82 9.43
C ASP A 135 -10.11 18.68 8.52
N ILE A 136 -9.11 19.56 8.68
CA ILE A 136 -7.85 19.49 7.92
C ILE A 136 -7.09 18.20 8.24
N THR A 137 -6.96 17.86 9.53
CA THR A 137 -6.29 16.61 9.96
C THR A 137 -6.99 15.40 9.33
N SER A 138 -8.32 15.35 9.39
CA SER A 138 -9.10 14.24 8.82
C SER A 138 -8.89 14.10 7.30
N ALA A 139 -8.86 15.22 6.56
CA ALA A 139 -8.63 15.19 5.12
C ALA A 139 -7.21 14.72 4.76
N VAL A 140 -6.20 15.18 5.49
CA VAL A 140 -4.80 14.78 5.30
C VAL A 140 -4.61 13.30 5.60
N ASP A 141 -5.15 12.79 6.70
CA ASP A 141 -5.01 11.39 7.09
C ASP A 141 -5.64 10.45 6.05
N ASN A 142 -6.80 10.80 5.51
CA ASN A 142 -7.44 10.02 4.44
C ASN A 142 -6.58 9.98 3.17
N ALA A 143 -6.01 11.12 2.77
CA ALA A 143 -5.13 11.17 1.61
C ALA A 143 -3.82 10.40 1.83
N ALA A 144 -3.22 10.50 3.01
CA ALA A 144 -2.02 9.76 3.39
C ALA A 144 -2.28 8.25 3.42
N ALA A 145 -3.43 7.82 3.95
CA ALA A 145 -3.83 6.41 3.94
C ALA A 145 -3.92 5.86 2.51
N ALA A 146 -4.50 6.62 1.56
CA ALA A 146 -4.56 6.21 0.17
C ALA A 146 -3.17 6.03 -0.46
N LEU A 147 -2.21 6.91 -0.15
CA LEU A 147 -0.81 6.77 -0.59
C LEU A 147 -0.15 5.52 0.03
N GLY A 148 -0.44 5.24 1.31
CA GLY A 148 0.04 4.02 1.98
C GLY A 148 -0.49 2.74 1.33
N VAL A 149 -1.76 2.72 0.93
CA VAL A 149 -2.34 1.59 0.19
C VAL A 149 -1.63 1.38 -1.15
N ALA A 150 -1.43 2.45 -1.93
CA ALA A 150 -0.72 2.36 -3.21
C ALA A 150 0.72 1.83 -3.03
N TYR A 151 1.41 2.22 -1.96
CA TYR A 151 2.75 1.70 -1.67
C TYR A 151 2.74 0.22 -1.28
N ALA A 152 1.72 -0.25 -0.56
CA ALA A 152 1.56 -1.68 -0.27
C ALA A 152 1.37 -2.50 -1.55
N GLU A 153 0.53 -2.01 -2.48
CA GLU A 153 0.36 -2.62 -3.79
C GLU A 153 1.67 -2.66 -4.60
N GLU A 154 2.50 -1.61 -4.49
CA GLU A 154 3.83 -1.57 -5.10
C GLU A 154 4.75 -2.66 -4.54
N LEU A 155 4.79 -2.84 -3.22
CA LEU A 155 5.61 -3.89 -2.58
C LEU A 155 5.17 -5.30 -3.01
N ASP A 156 3.86 -5.53 -3.08
CA ASP A 156 3.31 -6.80 -3.55
C ASP A 156 3.65 -7.04 -5.02
N ALA A 157 3.56 -6.00 -5.87
CA ALA A 157 3.93 -6.08 -7.28
C ALA A 157 5.43 -6.36 -7.45
N GLN A 158 6.30 -5.73 -6.67
CA GLN A 158 7.75 -5.98 -6.70
C GLN A 158 8.06 -7.44 -6.34
N ARG A 159 7.43 -7.97 -5.29
CA ARG A 159 7.57 -9.37 -4.90
C ARG A 159 7.10 -10.32 -6.00
N ASN A 160 5.92 -10.07 -6.57
CA ASN A 160 5.36 -10.92 -7.63
C ASN A 160 6.22 -10.89 -8.89
N ALA A 161 6.72 -9.71 -9.29
CA ALA A 161 7.63 -9.57 -10.43
C ALA A 161 8.93 -10.36 -10.23
N TYR A 162 9.48 -10.39 -9.02
CA TYR A 162 10.65 -11.22 -8.70
C TYR A 162 10.34 -12.73 -8.83
N ILE A 163 9.17 -13.16 -8.36
CA ILE A 163 8.75 -14.57 -8.44
C ILE A 163 8.49 -15.01 -9.87
N GLU A 164 7.91 -14.14 -10.69
CA GLU A 164 7.52 -14.40 -12.08
C GLU A 164 8.67 -14.22 -13.09
N ALA A 165 9.80 -13.66 -12.67
CA ALA A 165 10.98 -13.53 -13.52
C ALA A 165 11.42 -14.90 -14.06
N ALA A 166 11.55 -14.98 -15.38
CA ALA A 166 12.18 -16.12 -16.05
C ALA A 166 13.69 -15.93 -16.05
N ASP A 167 14.43 -17.03 -15.81
CA ASP A 167 15.89 -17.07 -16.00
C ASP A 167 16.28 -16.88 -17.47
#